data_AF-A0A453KS04-F1
#
_entry.id   AF-A0A453KS04-F1
#
_cell.length_a   1.000
_cell.length_b   1.000
_cell.length_c   1.000
_cell.angle_alpha   90.00
_cell.angle_beta   90.00
_cell.angle_gamma   90.00
#
_symmetry.space_group_name_H-M   'P 1'
#
loop_
_entity.id
_entity.type
_entity.pdbx_description
1 polymer ?
#
loop_
_entity_poly.entity_id
_entity_poly.type
_entity_poly.pdbx_seq_one_letter_code
_entity_poly.pdbx_strand_id
1 'polypeptide(L)'
;KYVIGFFLRKLALFMCYLMYRFLSRIRPIEASSLSLNTHVGTGAENLIPIELAIKIARKIAAREPFAAYIIIPMWPEGNPTTAPMQEILYWQGQTMSMMYKIIADALRKEGLDDAHPQDYLNFYCLGKREVTAEVPAPTSHSNENSPLRLAQKFRRFMIYVHSKGMIIDDEFVLIGSANINQRSLDGLRDTEIAMGAYQPHHSWAGSQGPPRGQVYGYRMSLWAEHLGTVKECFRQPQSMECVQLVNQMAEDNWACYVSPQMVDMKGHLMRYPIKVEKDGRVVPLPGHESFPDVGGKVLGSHSSLPNALTT
;
A
#
# COMPACT_ATOMS: atom_id res chain seq x y z
N LYS A 1 9.57 8.05 -20.91
CA LYS A 1 9.07 6.69 -21.23
C LYS A 1 9.96 5.68 -20.51
N TYR A 2 9.68 5.40 -19.23
CA TYR A 2 10.53 4.52 -18.43
C TYR A 2 10.15 3.05 -18.64
N VAL A 3 11.17 2.24 -18.87
CA VAL A 3 11.13 0.80 -19.13
C VAL A 3 10.84 0.09 -17.80
N ILE A 4 9.57 0.01 -17.40
CA ILE A 4 9.14 -0.82 -16.26
C ILE A 4 8.74 -2.24 -16.73
N GLY A 5 8.65 -2.45 -18.05
CA GLY A 5 8.00 -3.62 -18.63
C GLY A 5 8.74 -4.96 -18.59
N PHE A 6 10.07 -5.03 -18.38
CA PHE A 6 10.81 -6.23 -18.82
C PHE A 6 11.35 -7.22 -17.78
N PHE A 7 11.59 -6.89 -16.51
CA PHE A 7 12.12 -7.89 -15.56
C PHE A 7 11.67 -7.61 -14.12
N LEU A 8 10.48 -8.09 -13.76
CA LEU A 8 9.96 -8.03 -12.38
C LEU A 8 9.42 -9.40 -11.98
N ARG A 9 9.91 -9.99 -10.89
CA ARG A 9 9.44 -11.25 -10.29
C ARG A 9 8.79 -11.04 -8.91
N LYS A 10 9.02 -9.93 -8.19
CA LYS A 10 8.53 -9.60 -6.83
C LYS A 10 8.65 -8.09 -6.56
N LEU A 11 7.76 -7.53 -5.74
CA LEU A 11 7.73 -6.10 -5.49
C LEU A 11 7.36 -5.75 -4.03
N ALA A 12 8.21 -5.00 -3.34
CA ALA A 12 7.89 -4.35 -2.07
C ALA A 12 7.90 -2.82 -2.28
N LEU A 13 6.73 -2.19 -2.27
CA LEU A 13 6.55 -0.75 -2.43
C LEU A 13 6.37 -0.05 -1.09
N PHE A 14 7.14 1.02 -0.88
CA PHE A 14 6.98 1.97 0.20
C PHE A 14 6.42 3.25 -0.41
N MET A 15 5.12 3.49 -0.22
CA MET A 15 4.40 4.50 -0.98
C MET A 15 3.80 5.54 -0.06
N CYS A 16 3.90 6.80 -0.44
CA CYS A 16 3.10 7.83 0.24
C CYS A 16 1.71 8.00 -0.35
N TYR A 17 1.49 7.73 -1.63
CA TYR A 17 0.19 7.87 -2.28
C TYR A 17 0.14 6.90 -3.45
N LEU A 18 -0.97 6.19 -3.66
CA LEU A 18 -1.23 5.41 -4.85
C LEU A 18 -2.50 5.98 -5.48
N MET A 19 -2.36 6.78 -6.53
CA MET A 19 -3.48 7.47 -7.15
C MET A 19 -3.51 7.14 -8.64
N TYR A 20 -4.45 6.28 -9.02
CA TYR A 20 -4.79 6.05 -10.42
C TYR A 20 -6.28 5.78 -10.56
N ARG A 21 -6.89 6.48 -11.52
CA ARG A 21 -8.27 6.21 -11.93
C ARG A 21 -8.34 6.04 -13.43
N PHE A 22 -9.13 5.04 -13.79
CA PHE A 22 -9.37 4.51 -15.12
C PHE A 22 -9.64 5.60 -16.17
N LEU A 23 -8.81 5.66 -17.21
CA LEU A 23 -9.10 6.32 -18.48
C LEU A 23 -9.20 5.26 -19.58
N SER A 24 -10.30 5.29 -20.33
CA SER A 24 -10.48 4.50 -21.54
C SER A 24 -9.59 5.03 -22.66
N ARG A 25 -8.32 4.58 -22.72
CA ARG A 25 -7.50 4.45 -23.94
C ARG A 25 -6.13 3.89 -23.59
N ILE A 26 -6.00 2.56 -23.58
CA ILE A 26 -4.72 1.91 -23.87
C ILE A 26 -4.97 0.77 -24.85
N ARG A 27 -4.57 0.95 -26.12
CA ARG A 27 -4.09 -0.17 -26.94
C ARG A 27 -2.57 -0.16 -26.84
N PRO A 28 -1.97 -1.25 -26.35
CA PRO A 28 -0.72 -1.72 -26.93
C PRO A 28 -0.77 -3.25 -27.05
N ILE A 29 -0.70 -3.73 -28.29
CA ILE A 29 -0.23 -5.06 -28.73
C ILE A 29 -0.59 -6.22 -27.77
N GLU A 30 -1.67 -6.93 -28.12
CA GLU A 30 -2.12 -8.23 -27.55
C GLU A 30 -2.72 -8.21 -26.13
N ALA A 31 -3.80 -7.45 -25.97
CA ALA A 31 -4.81 -7.72 -24.93
C ALA A 31 -6.19 -7.79 -25.60
N SER A 32 -6.46 -8.87 -26.33
CA SER A 32 -7.79 -9.17 -26.84
C SER A 32 -8.67 -9.66 -25.69
N SER A 33 -9.84 -9.04 -25.52
CA SER A 33 -11.03 -9.49 -24.76
C SER A 33 -11.28 -9.06 -23.30
N LEU A 34 -10.62 -8.03 -22.76
CA LEU A 34 -11.10 -7.40 -21.51
C LEU A 34 -11.85 -6.09 -21.82
N SER A 35 -13.16 -6.22 -22.08
CA SER A 35 -14.09 -5.10 -22.24
C SER A 35 -14.33 -4.43 -20.88
N LEU A 36 -13.65 -3.32 -20.59
CA LEU A 36 -13.87 -2.50 -19.40
C LEU A 36 -14.27 -1.08 -19.82
N ASN A 37 -15.54 -0.74 -19.59
CA ASN A 37 -16.18 0.50 -20.02
C ASN A 37 -15.91 1.70 -19.09
N THR A 38 -15.57 2.83 -19.73
CA THR A 38 -15.89 4.26 -19.50
C THR A 38 -15.73 4.93 -18.11
N HIS A 39 -14.77 5.87 -18.01
CA HIS A 39 -14.97 7.29 -17.63
C HIS A 39 -13.78 8.13 -18.16
N VAL A 40 -14.04 9.31 -18.75
CA VAL A 40 -13.05 10.18 -19.42
C VAL A 40 -12.85 11.46 -18.58
N GLY A 41 -11.60 11.92 -18.41
CA GLY A 41 -11.29 13.32 -18.06
C GLY A 41 -10.91 13.64 -16.61
N THR A 42 -10.16 12.78 -15.89
CA THR A 42 -9.86 13.01 -14.45
C THR A 42 -8.50 13.63 -14.16
N GLY A 43 -7.55 13.64 -15.10
CA GLY A 43 -6.21 14.24 -14.91
C GLY A 43 -5.30 13.47 -13.95
N ALA A 44 -5.41 12.14 -13.87
CA ALA A 44 -4.48 11.25 -13.16
C ALA A 44 -4.12 10.04 -14.05
N GLU A 45 -3.01 10.14 -14.77
CA GLU A 45 -2.65 9.27 -15.90
C GLU A 45 -1.42 8.38 -15.63
N ASN A 46 -0.77 8.53 -14.48
CA ASN A 46 0.43 7.75 -14.14
C ASN A 46 0.14 6.23 -14.13
N LEU A 47 1.00 5.43 -14.74
CA LEU A 47 0.67 4.02 -15.02
C LEU A 47 1.02 3.04 -13.89
N ILE A 48 1.61 3.51 -12.79
CA ILE A 48 2.19 2.61 -11.78
C ILE A 48 1.14 1.62 -11.20
N PRO A 49 -0.06 2.06 -10.78
CA PRO A 49 -1.01 1.13 -10.15
C PRO A 49 -1.56 0.10 -11.13
N ILE A 50 -1.85 0.51 -12.37
CA ILE A 50 -2.38 -0.40 -13.40
C ILE A 50 -1.31 -1.40 -13.86
N GLU A 51 -0.06 -0.96 -14.06
CA GLU A 51 1.05 -1.85 -14.44
C GLU A 51 1.31 -2.89 -13.35
N LEU A 52 1.21 -2.52 -12.06
CA LEU A 52 1.31 -3.47 -10.96
C LEU A 52 0.17 -4.50 -10.97
N ALA A 53 -1.08 -4.06 -11.15
CA ALA A 53 -2.22 -4.97 -11.20
C ALA A 53 -2.15 -5.92 -12.42
N ILE A 54 -1.80 -5.41 -13.60
CA ILE A 54 -1.60 -6.20 -14.82
C ILE A 54 -0.44 -7.18 -14.63
N LYS A 55 0.65 -6.75 -13.97
CA LYS A 55 1.78 -7.63 -13.70
C LYS A 55 1.37 -8.81 -12.83
N ILE A 56 0.59 -8.58 -11.78
CA ILE A 56 0.05 -9.63 -10.92
C ILE A 56 -0.86 -10.55 -11.73
N ALA A 57 -1.80 -10.01 -12.51
CA ALA A 57 -2.68 -10.80 -13.37
C ALA A 57 -1.91 -11.70 -14.35
N ARG A 58 -0.81 -11.20 -14.95
CA ARG A 58 0.08 -12.01 -15.81
C ARG A 58 0.76 -13.13 -15.04
N LYS A 59 1.18 -12.88 -13.79
CA LYS A 59 1.81 -13.90 -12.93
C LYS A 59 0.82 -14.98 -12.50
N ILE A 60 -0.42 -14.60 -12.24
CA ILE A 60 -1.54 -15.53 -11.99
C ILE A 60 -1.76 -16.44 -13.20
N ALA A 61 -1.90 -15.86 -14.41
CA ALA A 61 -2.08 -16.61 -15.65
C ALA A 61 -0.89 -17.56 -15.93
N ALA A 62 0.32 -17.14 -15.60
CA ALA A 62 1.53 -17.97 -15.73
C ALA A 62 1.73 -18.99 -14.60
N ARG A 63 0.87 -18.99 -13.56
CA ARG A 63 1.04 -19.79 -12.33
C ARG A 63 2.39 -19.58 -11.64
N GLU A 64 2.93 -18.37 -11.75
CA GLU A 64 4.21 -18.00 -11.17
C GLU A 64 4.01 -17.29 -9.82
N PRO A 65 4.75 -17.66 -8.75
CA PRO A 65 4.68 -16.97 -7.48
C PRO A 65 5.04 -15.49 -7.63
N PHE A 66 4.17 -14.62 -7.11
CA PHE A 66 4.35 -13.18 -7.12
C PHE A 66 3.58 -12.55 -5.96
N ALA A 67 4.19 -11.59 -5.29
CA ALA A 67 3.53 -10.80 -4.27
C ALA A 67 3.94 -9.33 -4.37
N ALA A 68 3.00 -8.46 -4.05
CA ALA A 68 3.14 -7.02 -3.94
C ALA A 68 2.73 -6.56 -2.53
N TYR A 69 3.66 -5.89 -1.85
CA TYR A 69 3.44 -5.30 -0.53
C TYR A 69 3.45 -3.79 -0.69
N ILE A 70 2.37 -3.11 -0.29
CA ILE A 70 2.25 -1.66 -0.37
C ILE A 70 2.06 -1.12 1.04
N ILE A 71 3.02 -0.32 1.52
CA ILE A 71 2.95 0.35 2.81
C ILE A 71 2.68 1.83 2.56
N ILE A 72 1.53 2.32 3.05
CA ILE A 72 1.04 3.70 2.91
C ILE A 72 0.78 4.33 4.29
N PRO A 73 0.76 5.67 4.43
CA PRO A 73 0.32 6.25 5.69
C PRO A 73 -1.14 5.87 5.98
N MET A 74 -1.52 5.83 7.25
CA MET A 74 -2.92 5.50 7.60
C MET A 74 -3.88 6.52 6.98
N TRP A 75 -3.51 7.79 6.99
CA TRP A 75 -4.14 8.85 6.19
C TRP A 75 -3.08 9.89 5.77
N PRO A 76 -3.36 10.73 4.75
CA PRO A 76 -2.47 11.81 4.33
C PRO A 76 -2.21 12.80 5.47
N GLU A 77 -1.02 13.39 5.57
CA GLU A 77 -0.75 14.41 6.58
C GLU A 77 -1.79 15.55 6.56
N GLY A 78 -2.33 15.87 7.74
CA GLY A 78 -3.42 16.82 7.92
C GLY A 78 -4.61 16.22 8.67
N ASN A 79 -5.69 17.00 8.75
CA ASN A 79 -6.93 16.55 9.40
C ASN A 79 -7.73 15.63 8.45
N PRO A 80 -7.89 14.33 8.78
CA PRO A 80 -8.51 13.35 7.89
C PRO A 80 -10.00 13.61 7.63
N THR A 81 -10.65 14.48 8.41
CA THR A 81 -12.08 14.81 8.23
C THR A 81 -12.32 15.91 7.18
N THR A 82 -11.27 16.58 6.72
CA THR A 82 -11.42 17.69 5.76
C THR A 82 -11.65 17.20 4.33
N ALA A 83 -12.32 18.03 3.51
CA ALA A 83 -12.64 17.69 2.13
C ALA A 83 -11.42 17.31 1.27
N PRO A 84 -10.27 18.03 1.29
CA PRO A 84 -9.10 17.63 0.50
C PRO A 84 -8.55 16.25 0.89
N MET A 85 -8.51 15.94 2.19
CA MET A 85 -7.97 14.67 2.68
C MET A 85 -8.93 13.52 2.35
N GLN A 86 -10.24 13.75 2.48
CA GLN A 86 -11.25 12.79 2.07
C GLN A 86 -11.26 12.55 0.56
N GLU A 87 -10.94 13.54 -0.26
CA GLU A 87 -10.78 13.39 -1.72
C GLU A 87 -9.57 12.53 -2.07
N ILE A 88 -8.42 12.76 -1.41
CA ILE A 88 -7.21 11.94 -1.62
C ILE A 88 -7.48 10.48 -1.25
N LEU A 89 -8.14 10.25 -0.10
CA LEU A 89 -8.54 8.90 0.35
C LEU A 89 -9.55 8.26 -0.59
N TYR A 90 -10.46 9.04 -1.18
CA TYR A 90 -11.39 8.58 -2.20
C TYR A 90 -10.64 8.04 -3.41
N TRP A 91 -9.68 8.82 -3.95
CA TRP A 91 -8.84 8.38 -5.06
C TRP A 91 -8.00 7.14 -4.74
N GLN A 92 -7.45 7.06 -3.52
CA GLN A 92 -6.76 5.87 -3.06
C GLN A 92 -7.69 4.63 -3.07
N GLY A 93 -8.91 4.77 -2.54
CA GLY A 93 -9.92 3.71 -2.53
C GLY A 93 -10.35 3.27 -3.93
N GLN A 94 -10.53 4.22 -4.87
CA GLN A 94 -10.80 3.91 -6.28
C GLN A 94 -9.64 3.14 -6.92
N THR A 95 -8.41 3.52 -6.60
CA THR A 95 -7.20 2.86 -7.12
C THR A 95 -7.11 1.42 -6.61
N MET A 96 -7.27 1.21 -5.30
CA MET A 96 -7.32 -0.12 -4.69
C MET A 96 -8.39 -0.99 -5.34
N SER A 97 -9.60 -0.44 -5.53
CA SER A 97 -10.73 -1.16 -6.14
C SER A 97 -10.42 -1.64 -7.56
N MET A 98 -9.80 -0.79 -8.38
CA MET A 98 -9.41 -1.13 -9.74
C MET A 98 -8.33 -2.22 -9.77
N MET A 99 -7.31 -2.14 -8.91
CA MET A 99 -6.26 -3.16 -8.85
C MET A 99 -6.82 -4.52 -8.41
N TYR A 100 -7.60 -4.54 -7.33
CA TYR A 100 -8.18 -5.79 -6.82
C TYR A 100 -9.19 -6.40 -7.80
N LYS A 101 -9.96 -5.60 -8.55
CA LYS A 101 -10.85 -6.12 -9.60
C LYS A 101 -10.07 -6.84 -10.71
N ILE A 102 -8.98 -6.24 -11.19
CA ILE A 102 -8.12 -6.85 -12.22
C ILE A 102 -7.56 -8.19 -11.73
N ILE A 103 -7.11 -8.25 -10.47
CA ILE A 103 -6.56 -9.46 -9.87
C ILE A 103 -7.64 -10.53 -9.69
N ALA A 104 -8.80 -10.17 -9.14
CA ALA A 104 -9.92 -11.09 -8.94
C ALA A 104 -10.44 -11.66 -10.27
N ASP A 105 -10.48 -10.85 -11.33
CA ASP A 105 -10.85 -11.32 -12.67
C ASP A 105 -9.83 -12.28 -13.25
N ALA A 106 -8.53 -12.04 -13.01
CA ALA A 106 -7.48 -12.97 -13.40
C ALA A 106 -7.60 -14.32 -12.66
N LEU A 107 -7.85 -14.30 -11.34
CA LEU A 107 -8.07 -15.53 -10.56
C LEU A 107 -9.27 -16.33 -11.09
N ARG A 108 -10.40 -15.66 -11.32
CA ARG A 108 -11.61 -16.28 -11.86
C ARG A 108 -11.40 -16.86 -13.26
N LYS A 109 -10.71 -16.12 -14.12
CA LYS A 109 -10.40 -16.58 -15.50
C LYS A 109 -9.55 -17.86 -15.49
N GLU A 110 -8.65 -17.97 -14.52
CA GLU A 110 -7.78 -19.14 -14.35
C GLU A 110 -8.42 -20.25 -13.48
N GLY A 111 -9.68 -20.12 -13.07
CA GLY A 111 -10.36 -21.12 -12.23
C GLY A 111 -9.73 -21.30 -10.84
N LEU A 112 -9.18 -20.23 -10.28
CA LEU A 112 -8.55 -20.19 -8.96
C LEU A 112 -9.55 -19.69 -7.89
N ASP A 113 -10.68 -20.37 -7.73
CA ASP A 113 -11.80 -19.91 -6.87
C ASP A 113 -11.48 -19.94 -5.36
N ASP A 114 -10.50 -20.75 -4.97
CA ASP A 114 -10.02 -20.85 -3.58
C ASP A 114 -9.02 -19.75 -3.22
N ALA A 115 -8.37 -19.15 -4.20
CA ALA A 115 -7.39 -18.08 -3.98
C ALA A 115 -8.08 -16.74 -3.66
N HIS A 116 -7.38 -15.90 -2.92
CA HIS A 116 -7.84 -14.55 -2.59
C HIS A 116 -6.97 -13.50 -3.28
N PRO A 117 -7.51 -12.34 -3.72
CA PRO A 117 -6.69 -11.26 -4.28
C PRO A 117 -5.55 -10.80 -3.35
N GLN A 118 -5.75 -10.94 -2.03
CA GLN A 118 -4.75 -10.60 -1.01
C GLN A 118 -3.65 -11.65 -0.83
N ASP A 119 -3.70 -12.77 -1.55
CA ASP A 119 -2.55 -13.67 -1.69
C ASP A 119 -1.46 -13.06 -2.59
N TYR A 120 -1.80 -12.01 -3.36
CA TYR A 120 -0.92 -11.39 -4.34
C TYR A 120 -0.69 -9.89 -4.10
N LEU A 121 -1.71 -9.13 -3.67
CA LEU A 121 -1.62 -7.69 -3.44
C LEU A 121 -2.07 -7.33 -2.03
N ASN A 122 -1.21 -6.65 -1.29
CA ASN A 122 -1.47 -6.33 0.10
C ASN A 122 -1.16 -4.87 0.43
N PHE A 123 -2.12 -4.18 1.04
CA PHE A 123 -1.96 -2.83 1.56
C PHE A 123 -1.83 -2.85 3.08
N TYR A 124 -0.90 -2.04 3.59
CA TYR A 124 -0.59 -1.89 5.00
C TYR A 124 -0.42 -0.41 5.34
N CYS A 125 -0.51 -0.11 6.64
CA CYS A 125 -0.05 1.15 7.21
C CYS A 125 0.77 0.89 8.47
N LEU A 126 1.42 1.93 9.00
CA LEU A 126 2.22 1.81 10.21
C LEU A 126 1.54 2.52 11.39
N GLY A 127 1.66 1.92 12.57
CA GLY A 127 1.12 2.48 13.81
C GLY A 127 1.96 2.08 15.00
N LYS A 128 1.82 2.85 16.07
CA LYS A 128 2.43 2.55 17.36
C LYS A 128 1.40 2.73 18.46
N ARG A 129 1.50 1.87 19.46
CA ARG A 129 0.80 1.98 20.74
C ARG A 129 1.78 1.66 21.85
N GLU A 130 1.80 2.48 22.90
CA GLU A 130 2.76 2.33 24.00
C GLU A 130 2.02 2.30 25.33
N VAL A 131 2.21 1.26 26.16
CA VAL A 131 1.54 1.11 27.46
C VAL A 131 2.30 1.78 28.63
N THR A 132 3.60 2.05 28.51
CA THR A 132 4.44 2.49 29.64
C THR A 132 4.95 3.95 29.60
N ALA A 133 4.84 4.66 28.48
CA ALA A 133 5.08 6.11 28.40
C ALA A 133 4.31 6.91 29.49
N GLU A 134 5.02 7.73 30.27
CA GLU A 134 4.42 8.75 31.12
C GLU A 134 3.72 9.78 30.22
N VAL A 135 2.41 9.93 30.36
CA VAL A 135 1.65 10.93 29.59
C VAL A 135 1.57 12.20 30.44
N PRO A 136 2.07 13.35 29.96
CA PRO A 136 1.90 14.62 30.64
C PRO A 136 0.44 14.87 30.98
N ALA A 137 0.18 15.37 32.20
CA ALA A 137 -1.18 15.68 32.63
C ALA A 137 -1.84 16.60 31.58
N PRO A 138 -3.06 16.30 31.15
CA PRO A 138 -3.68 17.08 30.09
C PRO A 138 -3.90 18.54 30.51
N THR A 139 -3.68 19.49 29.60
CA THR A 139 -4.04 20.90 29.86
C THR A 139 -5.57 21.04 30.00
N SER A 140 -6.02 21.74 31.04
CA SER A 140 -7.39 21.76 31.59
C SER A 140 -8.52 22.28 30.68
N HIS A 141 -8.27 22.49 29.38
CA HIS A 141 -9.21 23.18 28.47
C HIS A 141 -9.53 22.43 27.16
N SER A 142 -9.13 21.17 26.99
CA SER A 142 -9.43 20.39 25.77
C SER A 142 -10.65 19.49 25.94
N ASN A 143 -11.54 19.51 24.94
CA ASN A 143 -12.69 18.61 24.81
C ASN A 143 -12.25 17.14 24.92
N GLU A 144 -12.90 16.36 25.78
CA GLU A 144 -12.58 14.95 26.04
C GLU A 144 -12.65 14.06 24.78
N ASN A 145 -13.50 14.44 23.82
CA ASN A 145 -13.65 13.75 22.54
C ASN A 145 -12.79 14.33 21.42
N SER A 146 -11.86 15.25 21.73
CA SER A 146 -10.94 15.75 20.72
C SER A 146 -9.94 14.67 20.29
N PRO A 147 -9.49 14.67 19.02
CA PRO A 147 -8.50 13.72 18.53
C PRO A 147 -7.23 13.65 19.40
N LEU A 148 -6.78 14.80 19.90
CA LEU A 148 -5.64 14.88 20.83
C LEU A 148 -5.89 14.08 22.11
N ARG A 149 -7.06 14.25 22.74
CA ARG A 149 -7.41 13.55 23.97
C ARG A 149 -7.60 12.06 23.77
N LEU A 150 -8.20 11.65 22.65
CA LEU A 150 -8.38 10.25 22.33
C LEU A 150 -7.04 9.56 22.03
N ALA A 151 -6.14 10.20 21.27
CA ALA A 151 -4.79 9.68 21.04
C ALA A 151 -3.98 9.55 22.35
N GLN A 152 -4.10 10.51 23.28
CA GLN A 152 -3.48 10.43 24.61
C GLN A 152 -4.12 9.32 25.48
N LYS A 153 -5.45 9.18 25.43
CA LYS A 153 -6.20 8.19 26.20
C LYS A 153 -5.90 6.77 25.76
N PHE A 154 -5.88 6.51 24.46
CA PHE A 154 -5.61 5.18 23.89
C PHE A 154 -4.14 4.92 23.60
N ARG A 155 -3.32 5.97 23.70
CA ARG A 155 -1.85 5.95 23.64
C ARG A 155 -1.33 5.34 22.34
N ARG A 156 -2.02 5.69 21.26
CA ARG A 156 -1.76 5.17 19.93
C ARG A 156 -1.80 6.29 18.90
N PHE A 157 -0.98 6.17 17.87
CA PHE A 157 -1.05 7.01 16.69
C PHE A 157 -0.39 6.31 15.50
N MET A 158 -0.64 6.80 14.29
CA MET A 158 0.08 6.31 13.12
C MET A 158 1.57 6.65 13.22
N ILE A 159 2.41 5.74 12.74
CA ILE A 159 3.76 6.11 12.31
C ILE A 159 3.60 6.59 10.87
N TYR A 160 3.86 7.88 10.64
CA TYR A 160 3.59 8.45 9.33
C TYR A 160 4.62 7.96 8.30
N VAL A 161 4.12 7.26 7.28
CA VAL A 161 4.94 6.79 6.16
C VAL A 161 5.15 7.96 5.22
N HIS A 162 6.33 8.60 5.33
CA HIS A 162 6.76 9.65 4.41
C HIS A 162 7.69 9.14 3.29
N SER A 163 7.96 7.83 3.25
CA SER A 163 8.86 7.21 2.28
C SER A 163 8.29 7.24 0.86
N LYS A 164 9.17 7.50 -0.12
CA LYS A 164 8.88 7.29 -1.55
C LYS A 164 9.96 6.39 -2.15
N GLY A 165 9.67 5.09 -2.16
CA GLY A 165 10.63 4.11 -2.63
C GLY A 165 10.02 2.78 -3.03
N MET A 166 10.81 1.99 -3.73
CA MET A 166 10.39 0.73 -4.28
C MET A 166 11.56 -0.24 -4.26
N ILE A 167 11.37 -1.42 -3.69
CA ILE A 167 12.32 -2.52 -3.76
C ILE A 167 11.74 -3.59 -4.66
N ILE A 168 12.52 -4.00 -5.64
CA ILE A 168 12.16 -4.95 -6.65
C ILE A 168 13.10 -6.14 -6.53
N ASP A 169 12.52 -7.33 -6.36
CA ASP A 169 13.25 -8.59 -6.47
C ASP A 169 14.46 -8.80 -5.54
N ASP A 170 14.58 -8.00 -4.48
CA ASP A 170 15.77 -7.88 -3.64
C ASP A 170 17.05 -7.47 -4.42
N GLU A 171 16.91 -6.99 -5.65
CA GLU A 171 17.99 -6.63 -6.59
C GLU A 171 18.06 -5.13 -6.89
N PHE A 172 16.90 -4.50 -7.11
CA PHE A 172 16.81 -3.12 -7.54
C PHE A 172 16.05 -2.29 -6.50
N VAL A 173 16.50 -1.07 -6.28
CA VAL A 173 15.85 -0.11 -5.39
C VAL A 173 15.66 1.22 -6.12
N LEU A 174 14.48 1.81 -5.98
CA LEU A 174 14.16 3.19 -6.32
C LEU A 174 13.96 3.97 -5.02
N ILE A 175 14.63 5.12 -4.87
CA ILE A 175 14.46 6.02 -3.73
C ILE A 175 14.40 7.44 -4.26
N GLY A 176 13.46 8.25 -3.78
CA GLY A 176 13.35 9.64 -4.22
C GLY A 176 12.34 10.45 -3.43
N SER A 177 11.91 11.56 -4.02
CA SER A 177 10.87 12.45 -3.49
C SER A 177 9.48 12.20 -4.08
N ALA A 178 9.41 11.59 -5.27
CA ALA A 178 8.18 11.40 -6.03
C ALA A 178 7.18 10.46 -5.34
N ASN A 179 6.04 10.99 -4.92
CA ASN A 179 4.89 10.17 -4.53
C ASN A 179 4.32 9.42 -5.74
N ILE A 180 3.50 8.39 -5.53
CA ILE A 180 2.83 7.69 -6.63
C ILE A 180 1.43 8.28 -6.83
N ASN A 181 1.46 9.53 -7.23
CA ASN A 181 0.30 10.32 -7.59
C ASN A 181 0.64 11.12 -8.87
N GLN A 182 -0.36 11.70 -9.49
CA GLN A 182 -0.15 12.51 -10.68
C GLN A 182 0.69 13.74 -10.37
N ARG A 183 0.46 14.42 -9.24
CA ARG A 183 1.28 15.58 -8.83
C ARG A 183 2.79 15.34 -8.96
N SER A 184 3.29 14.20 -8.51
CA SER A 184 4.71 13.84 -8.55
C SER A 184 5.14 13.18 -9.87
N LEU A 185 4.26 12.44 -10.56
CA LEU A 185 4.63 11.60 -11.72
C LEU A 185 4.32 12.23 -13.09
N ASP A 186 3.64 13.37 -13.12
CA ASP A 186 3.28 14.09 -14.34
C ASP A 186 4.49 14.70 -15.07
N GLY A 187 5.47 15.19 -14.30
CA GLY A 187 6.65 15.88 -14.82
C GLY A 187 6.43 17.35 -15.20
N LEU A 188 5.17 17.83 -15.27
CA LEU A 188 4.82 19.25 -15.45
C LEU A 188 4.13 19.88 -14.24
N ARG A 189 4.03 19.13 -13.13
CA ARG A 189 3.46 19.58 -11.84
C ARG A 189 4.59 19.85 -10.84
N ASP A 190 4.75 19.00 -9.82
CA ASP A 190 5.83 19.17 -8.85
C ASP A 190 7.17 18.69 -9.45
N THR A 191 8.26 19.35 -9.08
CA THR A 191 9.62 18.95 -9.45
C THR A 191 10.12 17.86 -8.49
N GLU A 192 10.45 16.70 -9.04
CA GLU A 192 10.85 15.53 -8.24
C GLU A 192 12.22 15.00 -8.67
N ILE A 193 12.90 14.30 -7.75
CA ILE A 193 14.13 13.58 -8.03
C ILE A 193 14.05 12.16 -7.48
N ALA A 194 14.62 11.20 -8.21
CA ALA A 194 14.72 9.81 -7.77
C ALA A 194 15.98 9.14 -8.33
N MET A 195 16.52 8.18 -7.59
CA MET A 195 17.59 7.29 -8.02
C MET A 195 17.08 5.85 -8.05
N GLY A 196 17.28 5.18 -9.18
CA GLY A 196 17.22 3.73 -9.31
C GLY A 196 18.62 3.11 -9.30
N ALA A 197 18.85 2.13 -8.44
CA ALA A 197 20.15 1.46 -8.31
C ALA A 197 19.99 -0.06 -8.14
N TYR A 198 20.98 -0.80 -8.61
CA TYR A 198 21.13 -2.24 -8.40
C TYR A 198 22.62 -2.58 -8.26
N GLN A 199 22.93 -3.77 -7.74
CA GLN A 199 24.30 -4.26 -7.61
C GLN A 199 24.54 -5.37 -8.64
N PRO A 200 25.41 -5.18 -9.66
CA PRO A 200 25.55 -6.15 -10.76
C PRO A 200 25.89 -7.58 -10.32
N HIS A 201 26.73 -7.73 -9.28
CA HIS A 201 27.12 -9.04 -8.72
C HIS A 201 26.08 -9.63 -7.74
N HIS A 202 25.00 -8.91 -7.45
CA HIS A 202 23.88 -9.35 -6.63
C HIS A 202 22.57 -9.19 -7.41
N SER A 203 22.55 -9.73 -8.63
CA SER A 203 21.40 -9.74 -9.53
C SER A 203 20.96 -11.16 -9.86
N TRP A 204 19.71 -11.34 -10.30
CA TRP A 204 19.23 -12.63 -10.78
C TRP A 204 19.99 -13.13 -12.01
N ALA A 205 20.53 -12.22 -12.84
CA ALA A 205 21.31 -12.58 -14.02
C ALA A 205 22.80 -12.82 -13.70
N GLY A 206 23.35 -12.11 -12.72
CA GLY A 206 24.78 -12.09 -12.42
C GLY A 206 25.23 -12.96 -11.24
N SER A 207 24.30 -13.60 -10.51
CA SER A 207 24.61 -14.43 -9.35
C SER A 207 24.13 -15.88 -9.51
N GLN A 208 24.78 -16.81 -8.82
CA GLN A 208 24.43 -18.25 -8.82
C GLN A 208 23.17 -18.57 -7.97
N GLY A 209 22.44 -17.56 -7.50
CA GLY A 209 21.30 -17.72 -6.60
C GLY A 209 20.46 -16.45 -6.49
N PRO A 210 19.53 -16.37 -5.51
CA PRO A 210 18.77 -15.14 -5.28
C PRO A 210 19.69 -13.96 -4.91
N PRO A 211 19.35 -12.72 -5.31
CA PRO A 211 20.01 -11.51 -4.83
C PRO A 211 20.10 -11.44 -3.30
N ARG A 212 21.31 -11.28 -2.79
CA ARG A 212 21.62 -11.16 -1.34
C ARG A 212 22.58 -10.01 -1.05
N GLY A 213 22.47 -8.93 -1.83
CA GLY A 213 23.25 -7.71 -1.64
C GLY A 213 22.65 -6.76 -0.58
N GLN A 214 23.04 -5.49 -0.68
CA GLN A 214 22.55 -4.39 0.15
C GLN A 214 21.05 -4.15 -0.02
N VAL A 215 20.48 -4.33 -1.22
CA VAL A 215 19.04 -4.17 -1.44
C VAL A 215 18.23 -5.20 -0.64
N TYR A 216 18.65 -6.47 -0.68
CA TYR A 216 18.12 -7.53 0.18
C TYR A 216 18.24 -7.19 1.68
N GLY A 217 19.44 -6.78 2.11
CA GLY A 217 19.69 -6.41 3.51
C GLY A 217 18.82 -5.26 3.99
N TYR A 218 18.70 -4.21 3.18
CA TYR A 218 17.85 -3.05 3.46
C TYR A 218 16.38 -3.45 3.60
N ARG A 219 15.86 -4.27 2.68
CA ARG A 219 14.49 -4.78 2.74
C ARG A 219 14.23 -5.62 3.99
N MET A 220 15.16 -6.52 4.34
CA MET A 220 15.08 -7.33 5.56
C MET A 220 15.12 -6.44 6.82
N SER A 221 15.93 -5.37 6.83
CA SER A 221 16.00 -4.41 7.94
C SER A 221 14.68 -3.66 8.14
N LEU A 222 14.06 -3.18 7.06
CA LEU A 222 12.75 -2.53 7.12
C LEU A 222 11.67 -3.50 7.62
N TRP A 223 11.71 -4.74 7.17
CA TRP A 223 10.79 -5.77 7.67
C TRP A 223 11.01 -6.07 9.15
N ALA A 224 12.26 -6.12 9.62
CA ALA A 224 12.56 -6.29 11.04
C ALA A 224 12.00 -5.13 11.88
N GLU A 225 12.15 -3.89 11.40
CA GLU A 225 11.59 -2.70 12.04
C GLU A 225 10.05 -2.75 12.10
N HIS A 226 9.40 -3.07 10.98
CA HIS A 226 7.95 -2.99 10.87
C HIS A 226 7.24 -4.21 11.48
N LEU A 227 7.85 -5.39 11.43
CA LEU A 227 7.26 -6.64 11.95
C LEU A 227 7.76 -6.99 13.36
N GLY A 228 8.81 -6.33 13.85
CA GLY A 228 9.40 -6.57 15.18
C GLY A 228 10.17 -7.89 15.30
N THR A 229 10.42 -8.59 14.18
CA THR A 229 11.11 -9.88 14.15
C THR A 229 11.67 -10.16 12.76
N VAL A 230 12.58 -11.11 12.66
CA VAL A 230 13.00 -11.73 11.41
C VAL A 230 12.53 -13.19 11.38
N LYS A 231 12.05 -13.66 10.22
CA LYS A 231 11.60 -15.04 9.99
C LYS A 231 12.22 -15.58 8.71
N GLU A 232 12.41 -16.90 8.63
CA GLU A 232 13.06 -17.53 7.47
C GLU A 232 12.25 -17.34 6.17
N CYS A 233 10.91 -17.41 6.24
CA CYS A 233 10.05 -17.19 5.08
C CYS A 233 10.19 -15.78 4.48
N PHE A 234 10.63 -14.78 5.26
CA PHE A 234 10.88 -13.41 4.76
C PHE A 234 12.01 -13.35 3.73
N ARG A 235 12.84 -14.39 3.63
CA ARG A 235 13.86 -14.51 2.59
C ARG A 235 13.27 -14.82 1.21
N GLN A 236 11.99 -15.21 1.17
CA GLN A 236 11.21 -15.51 -0.02
C GLN A 236 9.86 -14.76 0.01
N PRO A 237 9.86 -13.42 -0.17
CA PRO A 237 8.66 -12.59 -0.03
C PRO A 237 7.56 -12.88 -1.05
N GLN A 238 7.81 -13.69 -2.07
CA GLN A 238 6.80 -14.13 -3.04
C GLN A 238 6.08 -15.42 -2.63
N SER A 239 6.56 -16.11 -1.61
CA SER A 239 5.98 -17.39 -1.19
C SER A 239 4.65 -17.16 -0.48
N MET A 240 3.71 -18.07 -0.69
CA MET A 240 2.39 -18.02 -0.04
C MET A 240 2.54 -17.99 1.50
N GLU A 241 3.44 -18.82 2.03
CA GLU A 241 3.78 -18.85 3.46
C GLU A 241 4.18 -17.45 3.97
N CYS A 242 5.06 -16.75 3.24
CA CYS A 242 5.49 -15.42 3.63
C CYS A 242 4.36 -14.39 3.56
N VAL A 243 3.53 -14.42 2.51
CA VAL A 243 2.38 -13.51 2.38
C VAL A 243 1.39 -13.72 3.53
N GLN A 244 1.03 -14.98 3.80
CA GLN A 244 0.09 -15.33 4.87
C GLN A 244 0.63 -14.94 6.25
N LEU A 245 1.90 -15.21 6.55
CA LEU A 245 2.48 -14.83 7.83
C LEU A 245 2.53 -13.30 8.02
N VAL A 246 2.93 -12.55 7.00
CA VAL A 246 2.95 -11.07 7.06
C VAL A 246 1.53 -10.53 7.23
N ASN A 247 0.54 -11.09 6.54
CA ASN A 247 -0.86 -10.70 6.70
C ASN A 247 -1.38 -10.98 8.11
N GLN A 248 -1.13 -12.19 8.65
CA GLN A 248 -1.53 -12.54 10.01
C GLN A 248 -0.91 -11.60 11.05
N MET A 249 0.39 -11.32 10.94
CA MET A 249 1.07 -10.40 11.85
C MET A 249 0.50 -8.97 11.76
N ALA A 250 0.15 -8.52 10.56
CA ALA A 250 -0.43 -7.21 10.34
C ALA A 250 -1.88 -7.11 10.86
N GLU A 251 -2.65 -8.20 10.80
CA GLU A 251 -3.99 -8.31 11.39
C GLU A 251 -3.93 -8.33 12.93
N ASP A 252 -3.02 -9.12 13.51
CA ASP A 252 -2.77 -9.17 14.95
C ASP A 252 -2.37 -7.78 15.50
N ASN A 253 -1.48 -7.09 14.79
CA ASN A 253 -1.05 -5.73 15.16
C ASN A 253 -2.21 -4.73 15.04
N TRP A 254 -3.04 -4.81 13.98
CA TRP A 254 -4.23 -3.98 13.86
C TRP A 254 -5.20 -4.21 15.03
N ALA A 255 -5.47 -5.48 15.37
CA ALA A 255 -6.33 -5.83 16.50
C ALA A 255 -5.81 -5.26 17.83
N CYS A 256 -4.49 -5.32 18.07
CA CYS A 256 -3.87 -4.70 19.23
C CYS A 256 -3.99 -3.16 19.19
N TYR A 257 -3.77 -2.55 18.02
CA TYR A 257 -3.87 -1.11 17.83
C TYR A 257 -5.28 -0.61 18.17
N VAL A 258 -6.33 -1.27 17.68
CA VAL A 258 -7.72 -0.85 17.89
C VAL A 258 -8.32 -1.30 19.24
N SER A 259 -7.67 -2.25 19.93
CA SER A 259 -8.19 -2.87 21.16
C SER A 259 -8.61 -1.84 22.23
N PRO A 260 -9.74 -2.05 22.92
CA PRO A 260 -10.10 -1.22 24.07
C PRO A 260 -9.15 -1.43 25.26
N GLN A 261 -8.47 -2.58 25.32
CA GLN A 261 -7.47 -2.89 26.35
C GLN A 261 -6.10 -2.32 25.96
N MET A 262 -5.33 -1.89 26.96
CA MET A 262 -3.95 -1.44 26.77
C MET A 262 -3.04 -2.63 26.57
N VAL A 263 -2.69 -2.92 25.32
CA VAL A 263 -1.81 -4.01 24.92
C VAL A 263 -0.69 -3.43 24.06
N ASP A 264 0.55 -3.80 24.36
CA ASP A 264 1.70 -3.42 23.55
C ASP A 264 1.65 -4.11 22.18
N MET A 265 1.96 -3.36 21.13
CA MET A 265 2.11 -3.91 19.78
C MET A 265 3.46 -4.63 19.64
N LYS A 266 3.47 -5.76 18.94
CA LYS A 266 4.70 -6.52 18.67
C LYS A 266 5.52 -5.90 17.53
N GLY A 267 4.85 -5.30 16.55
CA GLY A 267 5.45 -4.58 15.45
C GLY A 267 4.56 -3.41 15.02
N HIS A 268 5.03 -2.61 14.08
CA HIS A 268 4.35 -1.42 13.61
C HIS A 268 3.45 -1.66 12.39
N LEU A 269 3.71 -2.72 11.62
CA LEU A 269 2.96 -3.04 10.40
C LEU A 269 1.54 -3.47 10.75
N MET A 270 0.55 -2.78 10.20
CA MET A 270 -0.85 -3.09 10.36
C MET A 270 -1.51 -3.26 9.00
N ARG A 271 -2.51 -4.13 8.94
CA ARG A 271 -3.36 -4.25 7.76
C ARG A 271 -4.05 -2.91 7.52
N TYR A 272 -4.02 -2.40 6.28
CA TYR A 272 -4.79 -1.19 5.97
C TYR A 272 -6.28 -1.49 6.21
N PRO A 273 -7.07 -0.62 6.87
CA PRO A 273 -8.39 -0.97 7.44
C PRO A 273 -9.53 -1.09 6.41
N ILE A 274 -9.33 -1.95 5.41
CA ILE A 274 -10.25 -2.29 4.35
C ILE A 274 -10.51 -3.80 4.35
N LYS A 275 -11.71 -4.19 3.95
CA LYS A 275 -12.05 -5.55 3.58
C LYS A 275 -12.04 -5.67 2.05
N VAL A 276 -11.38 -6.70 1.55
CA VAL A 276 -11.37 -7.06 0.14
C VAL A 276 -12.14 -8.37 0.01
N GLU A 277 -13.14 -8.38 -0.85
CA GLU A 277 -13.91 -9.60 -1.15
C GLU A 277 -13.22 -10.39 -2.28
N LYS A 278 -13.57 -11.68 -2.41
CA LYS A 278 -13.04 -12.57 -3.46
C LYS A 278 -13.25 -12.03 -4.89
N ASP A 279 -14.31 -11.26 -5.12
CA ASP A 279 -14.61 -10.64 -6.42
C ASP A 279 -13.82 -9.34 -6.71
N GLY A 280 -12.96 -8.92 -5.77
CA GLY A 280 -12.14 -7.71 -5.85
C GLY A 280 -12.83 -6.47 -5.31
N ARG A 281 -14.06 -6.56 -4.77
CA ARG A 281 -14.75 -5.42 -4.15
C ARG A 281 -14.01 -4.99 -2.88
N VAL A 282 -13.74 -3.69 -2.78
CA VAL A 282 -13.12 -3.06 -1.61
C VAL A 282 -14.18 -2.31 -0.82
N VAL A 283 -14.30 -2.61 0.47
CA VAL A 283 -15.18 -1.91 1.42
C VAL A 283 -14.39 -1.58 2.69
N PRO A 284 -14.85 -0.64 3.53
CA PRO A 284 -14.19 -0.42 4.82
C PRO A 284 -14.26 -1.69 5.68
N LEU A 285 -13.26 -1.90 6.53
CA LEU A 285 -13.33 -2.99 7.49
C LEU A 285 -14.54 -2.76 8.43
N PRO A 286 -15.43 -3.75 8.64
CA PRO A 286 -16.63 -3.57 9.45
C PRO A 286 -16.33 -3.03 10.85
N GLY A 287 -17.06 -1.99 11.28
CA GLY A 287 -16.86 -1.31 12.56
C GLY A 287 -15.66 -0.34 12.58
N HIS A 288 -14.97 -0.18 11.45
CA HIS A 288 -13.81 0.68 11.27
C HIS A 288 -13.97 1.54 10.01
N GLU A 289 -15.19 2.03 9.77
CA GLU A 289 -15.51 2.87 8.61
C GLU A 289 -14.79 4.22 8.65
N SER A 290 -14.38 4.66 9.85
CA SER A 290 -13.56 5.85 10.09
C SER A 290 -12.27 5.52 10.84
N PHE A 291 -11.25 6.35 10.70
CA PHE A 291 -10.00 6.16 11.43
C PHE A 291 -10.20 6.31 12.95
N PRO A 292 -9.53 5.46 13.75
CA PRO A 292 -9.66 5.51 15.21
C PRO A 292 -9.18 6.86 15.73
N ASP A 293 -9.91 7.40 16.71
CA ASP A 293 -9.59 8.62 17.48
C ASP A 293 -9.69 9.94 16.71
N VAL A 294 -9.40 9.94 15.42
CA VAL A 294 -9.31 11.15 14.57
C VAL A 294 -10.51 11.32 13.63
N GLY A 295 -11.28 10.25 13.38
CA GLY A 295 -12.40 10.24 12.43
C GLY A 295 -11.97 10.32 10.96
N GLY A 296 -12.93 10.63 10.09
CA GLY A 296 -12.72 10.66 8.63
C GLY A 296 -12.81 9.24 8.04
N LYS A 297 -13.49 9.12 6.89
CA LYS A 297 -13.79 7.80 6.30
C LYS A 297 -12.51 7.18 5.74
N VAL A 298 -12.31 5.89 5.98
CA VAL A 298 -11.13 5.14 5.52
C VAL A 298 -11.02 5.11 3.99
N LEU A 299 -12.16 5.00 3.30
CA LEU A 299 -12.24 5.03 1.83
C LEU A 299 -12.56 6.43 1.28
N GLY A 300 -12.45 7.46 2.12
CA GLY A 300 -12.68 8.85 1.75
C GLY A 300 -14.11 9.15 1.31
N SER A 301 -14.28 10.34 0.73
CA SER A 301 -15.51 10.77 0.10
C SER A 301 -15.20 11.79 -0.98
N HIS A 302 -15.88 11.68 -2.12
CA HIS A 302 -15.76 12.65 -3.20
C HIS A 302 -16.34 14.02 -2.80
N SER A 303 -15.74 15.07 -3.33
CA SER A 303 -15.98 16.48 -3.08
C SER A 303 -15.95 17.25 -4.41
N SER A 304 -16.28 18.55 -4.37
CA SER A 304 -16.24 19.42 -5.55
C SER A 304 -14.86 19.98 -5.88
N LEU A 305 -13.81 19.52 -5.20
CA LEU A 305 -12.45 20.01 -5.42
C LEU A 305 -11.94 19.62 -6.81
N PRO A 306 -11.23 20.52 -7.53
CA PRO A 306 -10.60 20.17 -8.79
C PRO A 306 -9.62 19.01 -8.61
N ASN A 307 -9.76 17.96 -9.42
CA ASN A 307 -8.93 16.76 -9.33
C ASN A 307 -7.42 17.08 -9.32
N ALA A 308 -6.97 18.06 -10.12
CA ALA A 308 -5.57 18.44 -10.20
C ALA A 308 -4.93 18.84 -8.85
N LEU A 309 -5.74 19.26 -7.86
CA LEU A 309 -5.25 19.58 -6.52
C LEU A 309 -5.03 18.34 -5.65
N THR A 310 -5.78 17.27 -5.94
CA THR A 310 -5.91 16.10 -5.08
C THR A 310 -5.44 14.82 -5.76
N THR A 311 -4.93 14.87 -7.00
CA THR A 311 -4.46 13.69 -7.77
C THR A 311 -2.98 13.61 -7.98
#